data_AF-A0A923YBN3-F1
#
_entry.id   AF-A0A923YBN3-F1
#
_cell.length_a   1.000
_cell.length_b   1.000
_cell.length_c   1.000
_cell.angle_alpha   90.00
_cell.angle_beta   90.00
_cell.angle_gamma   90.00
#
_symmetry.space_group_name_H-M   'P 1'
#
loop_
_entity.id
_entity.type
_entity.pdbx_description
1 polymer ?
#
loop_
_entity_poly.entity_id
_entity_poly.type
_entity_poly.pdbx_seq_one_letter_code
_entity_poly.pdbx_strand_id
1 'polypeptide(L)' 'MWDKVIDLEAYFSTSILPPGPIRISVCETIENPRLFVDNHLQMVKRNIGKEKFLPYLDRLIQFKELIEKT' A
#
# COMPACT_ATOMS: atom_id res chain seq x y z
N MET A 1 -8.78 -3.02 -12.39
CA MET A 1 -8.58 -3.37 -10.95
C MET A 1 -7.32 -4.19 -10.77
N TRP A 2 -7.16 -5.26 -11.55
CA TRP A 2 -5.93 -6.06 -11.57
C TRP A 2 -4.68 -5.24 -11.98
N ASP A 3 -4.81 -4.38 -13.00
CA ASP A 3 -3.69 -3.56 -13.50
C ASP A 3 -3.11 -2.64 -12.43
N LYS A 4 -3.99 -1.98 -11.64
CA LYS A 4 -3.56 -1.14 -10.51
C LYS A 4 -2.74 -1.90 -9.47
N VAL A 5 -3.06 -3.18 -9.24
CA VAL A 5 -2.33 -4.01 -8.27
C VAL A 5 -0.95 -4.37 -8.80
N ILE A 6 -0.83 -4.69 -10.09
CA ILE A 6 0.46 -4.91 -10.75
C ILE A 6 1.31 -3.64 -10.68
N ASP A 7 0.75 -2.48 -11.00
CA ASP A 7 1.47 -1.20 -10.99
C ASP A 7 2.03 -0.88 -9.60
N LEU A 8 1.21 -1.08 -8.56
CA LEU A 8 1.63 -0.89 -7.17
C LEU A 8 2.70 -1.90 -6.74
N GLU A 9 2.57 -3.17 -7.13
CA GLU A 9 3.56 -4.20 -6.82
C GLU A 9 4.91 -3.91 -7.48
N ALA A 10 4.90 -3.49 -8.75
CA ALA A 10 6.10 -3.08 -9.47
C ALA A 10 6.75 -1.84 -8.83
N TYR A 11 5.95 -0.83 -8.47
CA TYR A 11 6.42 0.38 -7.80
C TYR A 11 7.09 0.05 -6.45
N PHE A 12 6.43 -0.70 -5.56
CA PHE A 12 6.98 -0.97 -4.23
C PHE A 12 8.14 -1.98 -4.23
N SER A 13 8.30 -2.75 -5.30
CA SER A 13 9.45 -3.64 -5.46
C SER A 13 10.76 -2.88 -5.71
N THR A 14 10.68 -1.70 -6.35
CA THR A 14 11.85 -0.87 -6.71
C THR A 14 11.99 0.37 -5.84
N SER A 15 10.92 0.80 -5.17
CA SER A 15 10.92 2.01 -4.35
C SER A 15 11.65 1.82 -3.02
N ILE A 16 12.37 2.86 -2.61
CA ILE A 16 12.95 2.96 -1.26
C ILE A 16 11.82 3.36 -0.32
N LEU A 17 11.43 2.45 0.57
CA LEU A 17 10.43 2.74 1.59
C LEU A 17 11.05 3.48 2.77
N PRO A 18 10.27 4.28 3.52
CA PRO A 18 10.74 4.91 4.74
C PRO A 18 11.30 3.86 5.72
N PRO A 19 12.45 4.12 6.37
CA PRO A 19 13.08 3.14 7.26
C PRO A 19 12.39 3.02 8.63
N GLY A 20 11.42 3.88 8.92
CA GLY A 20 10.74 3.94 10.21
C GLY A 20 9.25 4.25 10.10
N PRO A 21 8.59 4.45 11.25
CA PRO A 21 7.16 4.67 11.30
C PRO A 21 6.75 5.92 10.52
N ILE A 22 5.66 5.80 9.77
CA ILE A 22 5.12 6.89 8.96
C ILE A 22 3.64 7.06 9.23
N ARG A 23 3.26 8.31 9.53
CA ARG A 23 1.87 8.65 9.82
C ARG A 23 1.13 8.90 8.52
N ILE A 24 0.18 8.02 8.18
CA ILE A 24 -0.62 8.11 6.97
C ILE A 24 -1.93 8.89 7.19
N SER A 25 -2.45 8.91 8.43
CA SER A 25 -3.59 9.74 8.81
C SER A 25 -3.46 10.22 10.27
N VAL A 26 -4.35 11.12 10.71
CA VAL A 26 -4.35 11.64 12.09
C VAL A 26 -4.40 10.52 13.14
N CYS A 27 -5.09 9.43 12.83
CA CYS A 27 -5.30 8.30 13.75
C CYS A 27 -4.54 7.03 13.33
N GLU A 28 -3.61 7.12 12.37
CA GLU A 28 -2.96 5.93 11.82
C GLU A 28 -1.47 6.13 11.54
N THR A 29 -0.67 5.25 12.14
CA THR A 29 0.76 5.15 11.94
C THR A 29 1.09 3.76 11.40
N ILE A 30 1.84 3.73 10.31
CA ILE A 30 2.42 2.52 9.75
C ILE A 30 3.78 2.34 10.41
N GLU A 31 3.87 1.43 11.38
CA GLU A 31 5.12 1.14 12.12
C GLU A 31 6.19 0.52 11.22
N ASN A 32 5.77 -0.38 10.32
CA ASN A 32 6.66 -1.07 9.39
C ASN A 32 6.12 -0.94 7.96
N PRO A 33 6.62 0.04 7.19
CA PRO A 33 6.23 0.28 5.80
C PRO A 33 6.29 -0.94 4.88
N ARG A 34 7.33 -1.77 5.01
CA ARG A 34 7.50 -2.96 4.17
C ARG A 34 6.44 -4.01 4.48
N LEU A 35 6.26 -4.33 5.75
CA LEU A 35 5.24 -5.29 6.19
C LEU A 35 3.83 -4.82 5.83
N PHE A 36 3.55 -3.52 5.93
CA PHE A 36 2.28 -2.93 5.52
C PHE A 36 2.00 -3.20 4.04
N VAL A 37 2.94 -2.87 3.16
CA VAL A 37 2.80 -3.07 1.71
C VAL A 37 2.58 -4.54 1.38
N ASP A 38 3.43 -5.43 1.90
CA ASP A 38 3.38 -6.86 1.58
C ASP A 38 2.03 -7.48 2.00
N ASN A 39 1.56 -7.18 3.21
CA ASN A 39 0.28 -7.67 3.72
C ASN A 39 -0.89 -7.14 2.90
N HIS A 40 -0.91 -5.83 2.60
CA HIS A 40 -2.03 -5.23 1.86
C HIS A 40 -2.08 -5.74 0.43
N LEU A 41 -0.93 -5.87 -0.26
CA LEU A 41 -0.86 -6.44 -1.60
C LEU A 41 -1.35 -7.89 -1.61
N GLN A 42 -0.94 -8.72 -0.64
CA GLN A 42 -1.44 -10.10 -0.54
C GLN A 42 -2.95 -10.16 -0.33
N MET A 43 -3.50 -9.31 0.54
CA MET A 43 -4.94 -9.28 0.81
C MET A 43 -5.74 -8.88 -0.42
N VAL A 44 -5.29 -7.86 -1.16
CA VAL A 44 -5.93 -7.44 -2.40
C VAL A 44 -5.79 -8.52 -3.48
N LYS A 45 -4.58 -9.06 -3.72
CA LYS A 45 -4.32 -10.10 -4.74
C LYS A 45 -5.18 -11.36 -4.55
N ARG A 46 -5.35 -11.82 -3.31
CA ARG A 46 -6.19 -12.99 -2.99
C ARG A 46 -7.68 -12.74 -3.16
N ASN A 47 -8.10 -11.48 -3.22
CA ASN A 47 -9.51 -11.07 -3.22
C ASN A 47 -9.87 -10.11 -4.36
N ILE A 48 -9.18 -10.21 -5.50
CA ILE A 48 -9.45 -9.33 -6.64
C ILE A 48 -10.89 -9.48 -7.12
N GLY A 49 -11.52 -8.34 -7.43
CA GLY A 49 -12.92 -8.26 -7.81
C GLY A 49 -13.90 -8.22 -6.63
N LYS A 50 -13.44 -8.39 -5.38
CA LYS A 50 -14.30 -8.26 -4.19
C LYS A 50 -14.22 -6.83 -3.63
N GLU A 51 -15.35 -6.11 -3.70
CA GLU A 51 -15.45 -4.72 -3.23
C GLU A 51 -15.04 -4.53 -1.76
N LYS A 52 -15.26 -5.54 -0.92
CA LYS A 52 -14.87 -5.52 0.51
C LYS A 52 -13.38 -5.30 0.74
N PHE A 53 -12.54 -5.52 -0.27
CA PHE A 53 -11.08 -5.35 -0.19
C PHE A 53 -10.59 -4.07 -0.86
N LEU A 54 -11.49 -3.25 -1.43
CA LEU A 54 -11.13 -1.93 -1.97
C LEU A 54 -10.43 -1.02 -0.96
N PRO A 55 -10.81 -0.98 0.35
CA PRO A 55 -10.11 -0.15 1.32
C PRO A 55 -8.61 -0.49 1.45
N TYR A 56 -8.21 -1.74 1.24
CA TYR A 56 -6.79 -2.13 1.27
C TYR A 56 -6.03 -1.58 0.05
N LEU A 57 -6.68 -1.56 -1.11
CA LEU A 57 -6.12 -0.97 -2.33
C LEU A 57 -6.00 0.56 -2.18
N ASP A 58 -7.02 1.22 -1.66
CA ASP A 58 -7.01 2.67 -1.46
C ASP A 58 -5.91 3.10 -0.49
N ARG A 59 -5.66 2.32 0.57
CA ARG A 59 -4.57 2.57 1.52
C ARG A 59 -3.19 2.42 0.88
N LEU A 60 -2.99 1.46 -0.01
CA LEU A 60 -1.74 1.34 -0.78
C LEU A 60 -1.51 2.54 -1.70
N ILE A 61 -2.58 3.05 -2.33
CA ILE A 61 -2.50 4.24 -3.19
C ILE A 61 -2.14 5.48 -2.36
N GLN A 62 -2.82 5.70 -1.23
CA GLN A 62 -2.51 6.81 -0.31
C GLN A 62 -1.07 6.72 0.19
N PHE A 63 -0.59 5.51 0.51
CA PHE A 63 0.76 5.31 0.97
C PHE A 63 1.79 5.64 -0.12
N LYS A 64 1.55 5.22 -1.37
CA LYS A 64 2.37 5.60 -2.53
C LYS A 64 2.43 7.13 -2.69
N GLU A 65 1.28 7.81 -2.68
CA GLU A 65 1.23 9.27 -2.82
C GLU A 65 1.99 10.00 -1.71
N LEU A 66 1.99 9.45 -0.50
CA LEU A 66 2.74 10.01 0.63
C LEU A 66 4.25 9.90 0.42
N ILE A 67 4.72 8.75 -0.09
CA ILE A 67 6.13 8.55 -0.44
C ILE A 67 6.55 9.49 -1.56
N GLU A 68 5.73 9.66 -2.61
CA GLU A 68 6.06 10.54 -3.74
C GLU A 68 6.08 12.04 -3.38
N LYS A 69 5.40 12.43 -2.29
CA LYS A 69 5.39 13.80 -1.77
C LYS A 69 6.53 14.11 -0.79
N THR A 70 7.29 13.10 -0.37
CA THR A 70 8.38 13.23 0.61
C THR A 70 9.71 13.31 -0.11
#